data_AF-A0A6H9HMU9-F1
#
_entry.id   AF-A0A6H9HMU9-F1
#
_cell.length_a   1.000
_cell.length_b   1.000
_cell.length_c   1.000
_cell.angle_alpha   90.00
_cell.angle_beta   90.00
_cell.angle_gamma   90.00
#
_symmetry.space_group_name_H-M   'P 1'
#
loop_
_entity.id
_entity.type
_entity.pdbx_description
1 polymer ?
#
loop_
_entity_poly.entity_id
_entity_poly.type
_entity_poly.pdbx_seq_one_letter_code
_entity_poly.pdbx_strand_id
1 'polypeptide(L)'
;MRHFLIMAAMAGTFAASAAEARQDKPLTNREPDAVDIAKTPVTDLNIDKQEIPPVLIAAIKKPYDLGSLRSCQQIGAAVTELDGILGDDIDLPQEARDRVSTGRVAKWVVNSFIPFRGLIREISGANAQERAVLSAVQAGVARRGFLKGVGAQRGCKYPASPATPAVIQAKELQQHNAAKEAEKTDAKADSKATDERKSTSTSTGGNVSYTSQPVVQKVP
;
A
#
# COMPACT_ATOMS: atom_id res chain seq x y z
N MET A 1 23.23 3.72 -57.77
CA MET A 1 23.42 2.42 -58.47
C MET A 1 24.53 1.65 -57.79
N ARG A 2 24.36 0.32 -57.71
CA ARG A 2 25.27 -0.76 -57.28
C ARG A 2 25.04 -1.31 -55.86
N HIS A 3 24.35 -2.44 -55.94
CA HIS A 3 23.95 -3.43 -54.94
C HIS A 3 25.13 -4.26 -54.39
N PHE A 4 24.90 -4.90 -53.23
CA PHE A 4 24.99 -6.36 -52.93
C PHE A 4 25.37 -6.52 -51.43
N LEU A 5 24.44 -6.92 -50.56
CA LEU A 5 24.17 -8.31 -50.15
C LEU A 5 25.37 -9.01 -49.52
N ILE A 6 25.45 -8.99 -48.18
CA ILE A 6 25.92 -10.14 -47.40
C ILE A 6 24.94 -10.36 -46.24
N MET A 7 24.14 -11.40 -46.39
CA MET A 7 23.49 -12.11 -45.30
C MET A 7 24.57 -12.89 -44.53
N ALA A 8 24.64 -12.69 -43.21
CA ALA A 8 25.23 -13.68 -42.31
C ALA A 8 24.29 -13.81 -41.11
N ALA A 9 23.58 -14.93 -41.08
CA ALA A 9 22.76 -15.38 -39.97
C ALA A 9 23.66 -15.64 -38.75
N MET A 10 23.34 -15.02 -37.62
CA MET A 10 23.79 -15.51 -36.32
C MET A 10 22.54 -15.84 -35.50
N ALA A 11 22.36 -17.13 -35.32
CA ALA A 11 21.30 -17.74 -34.53
C ALA A 11 21.50 -17.46 -33.04
N GLY A 12 20.38 -17.18 -32.36
CA GLY A 12 20.09 -17.73 -31.04
C GLY A 12 20.84 -17.15 -29.84
N THR A 13 20.28 -16.08 -29.26
CA THR A 13 20.14 -15.97 -27.80
C THR A 13 18.79 -15.32 -27.47
N PHE A 14 17.74 -16.14 -27.45
CA PHE A 14 16.50 -15.85 -26.74
C PHE A 14 16.74 -16.19 -25.27
N ALA A 15 17.09 -15.21 -24.43
CA ALA A 15 16.92 -15.29 -22.97
C ALA A 15 17.39 -13.97 -22.32
N ALA A 16 16.42 -13.16 -21.92
CA ALA A 16 16.41 -12.09 -20.90
C ALA A 16 15.41 -11.04 -21.40
N SER A 17 14.35 -10.69 -20.70
CA SER A 17 14.18 -10.60 -19.26
C SER A 17 12.69 -10.37 -19.01
N ALA A 18 12.03 -11.32 -18.33
CA ALA A 18 10.70 -11.12 -17.76
C ALA A 18 10.80 -10.37 -16.41
N ALA A 19 11.51 -9.23 -16.39
CA ALA A 19 11.74 -8.43 -15.17
C ALA A 19 10.98 -7.10 -15.14
N GLU A 20 10.12 -6.78 -16.12
CA GLU A 20 9.36 -5.52 -16.14
C GLU A 20 7.95 -5.60 -15.52
N ALA A 21 7.50 -6.74 -14.99
CA ALA A 21 6.11 -6.91 -14.55
C ALA A 21 5.89 -6.90 -13.01
N ARG A 22 6.75 -6.24 -12.21
CA ARG A 22 6.66 -6.34 -10.73
C ARG A 22 6.75 -5.03 -9.93
N GLN A 23 6.50 -3.86 -10.52
CA GLN A 23 6.60 -2.58 -9.81
C GLN A 23 5.31 -1.76 -9.66
N ASP A 24 4.12 -2.36 -9.78
CA ASP A 24 2.84 -1.63 -9.67
C ASP A 24 2.14 -1.71 -8.30
N LYS A 25 2.83 -2.05 -7.20
CA LYS A 25 2.19 -2.11 -5.87
C LYS A 25 2.73 -1.06 -4.90
N PRO A 26 1.86 -0.20 -4.30
CA PRO A 26 2.28 0.76 -3.29
C PRO A 26 2.81 0.06 -2.04
N LEU A 27 3.84 0.64 -1.42
CA LEU A 27 4.54 0.12 -0.23
C LEU A 27 3.62 -0.10 0.99
N THR A 28 2.41 0.44 0.94
CA THR A 28 1.36 0.33 1.96
C THR A 28 0.58 -0.99 1.88
N ASN A 29 0.55 -1.67 0.72
CA ASN A 29 -0.23 -2.89 0.48
C ASN A 29 0.65 -4.12 0.16
N ARG A 30 1.34 -4.61 1.19
CA ARG A 30 1.81 -6.00 1.25
C ARG A 30 1.11 -6.68 2.42
N GLU A 31 -0.03 -7.32 2.16
CA GLU A 31 -0.60 -8.29 3.10
C GLU A 31 0.42 -9.40 3.36
N PRO A 32 0.67 -9.77 4.63
CA PRO A 32 1.46 -10.95 4.94
C PRO A 32 0.63 -12.22 4.66
N ASP A 33 1.17 -13.12 3.86
CA ASP A 33 0.60 -14.43 3.60
C ASP A 33 0.65 -15.28 4.89
N ALA A 34 -0.45 -15.93 5.25
CA ALA A 34 -0.62 -16.59 6.55
C ALA A 34 0.36 -17.77 6.80
N VAL A 35 1.03 -18.23 5.73
CA VAL A 35 2.02 -19.31 5.77
C VAL A 35 3.43 -18.82 6.18
N ASP A 36 3.66 -17.51 6.25
CA ASP A 36 4.98 -16.93 6.54
C ASP A 36 5.26 -16.71 8.06
N ILE A 37 4.27 -16.98 8.93
CA ILE A 37 4.40 -16.75 10.38
C ILE A 37 5.32 -17.77 11.08
N ALA A 38 5.60 -18.91 10.45
CA ALA A 38 6.49 -19.95 10.99
C ALA A 38 8.00 -19.72 10.71
N LYS A 39 8.37 -18.70 9.90
CA LYS A 39 9.78 -18.42 9.52
C LYS A 39 10.42 -17.25 10.27
N THR A 40 9.79 -16.81 11.35
CA THR A 40 10.19 -15.64 12.15
C THR A 40 11.38 -15.92 13.09
N PRO A 41 12.46 -16.53 12.60
CA PRO A 41 13.80 -16.03 12.96
C PRO A 41 14.74 -15.80 11.76
N VAL A 42 14.35 -16.14 10.52
CA VAL A 42 15.26 -16.07 9.35
C VAL A 42 15.18 -14.73 8.61
N THR A 43 14.13 -13.94 8.84
CA THR A 43 13.99 -12.60 8.25
C THR A 43 14.97 -11.58 8.84
N ASP A 44 15.57 -11.85 10.01
CA ASP A 44 16.55 -10.95 10.64
C ASP A 44 17.90 -10.93 9.90
N LEU A 45 18.18 -11.97 9.11
CA LEU A 45 19.36 -12.07 8.24
C LEU A 45 19.03 -11.79 6.77
N ASN A 46 17.74 -11.78 6.41
CA ASN A 46 17.26 -11.40 5.10
C ASN A 46 16.71 -9.96 5.16
N ILE A 47 17.61 -9.01 5.38
CA ILE A 47 17.31 -7.57 5.25
C ILE A 47 16.82 -7.34 3.82
N ASP A 48 15.51 -7.35 3.63
CA ASP A 48 14.85 -6.76 2.48
C ASP A 48 15.23 -5.29 2.49
N LYS A 49 16.29 -4.92 1.76
CA LYS A 49 16.71 -3.52 1.59
C LYS A 49 15.54 -2.80 0.92
N GLN A 50 14.70 -2.17 1.73
CA GLN A 50 13.65 -1.29 1.25
C GLN A 50 14.34 -0.09 0.59
N GLU A 51 14.49 -0.17 -0.73
CA GLU A 51 15.07 0.90 -1.53
C GLU A 51 14.17 2.13 -1.43
N ILE A 52 14.79 3.28 -1.16
CA ILE A 52 14.05 4.54 -0.99
C ILE A 52 13.58 5.01 -2.38
N PRO A 53 12.28 5.22 -2.61
CA PRO A 53 11.79 5.71 -3.89
C PRO A 53 12.46 7.01 -4.32
N PRO A 54 12.79 7.20 -5.61
CA PRO A 54 13.52 8.37 -6.11
C PRO A 54 12.79 9.69 -5.82
N VAL A 55 11.45 9.67 -5.78
CA VAL A 55 10.61 10.82 -5.42
C VAL A 55 10.89 11.30 -4.00
N LEU A 56 11.09 10.39 -3.05
CA LEU A 56 11.42 10.72 -1.66
C LEU A 56 12.88 11.18 -1.52
N ILE A 57 13.79 10.64 -2.34
CA ILE A 57 15.18 11.15 -2.42
C ILE A 57 15.19 12.60 -2.90
N ALA A 58 14.38 12.93 -3.92
CA ALA A 58 14.23 14.31 -4.38
C ALA A 58 13.63 15.20 -3.29
N ALA A 59 12.65 14.70 -2.53
CA ALA A 59 12.07 15.41 -1.40
C ALA A 59 13.08 15.68 -0.27
N ILE A 60 13.99 14.74 0.04
CA ILE A 60 15.08 14.97 1.00
C ILE A 60 15.99 16.12 0.53
N LYS A 61 16.41 16.09 -0.74
CA LYS A 61 17.36 17.08 -1.28
C LYS A 61 16.76 18.48 -1.37
N LYS A 62 15.47 18.57 -1.73
CA LYS A 62 14.80 19.83 -2.05
C LYS A 62 13.34 19.82 -1.57
N PRO A 63 13.08 19.81 -0.24
CA PRO A 63 11.72 19.68 0.29
C PRO A 63 10.82 20.86 -0.09
N TYR A 64 11.36 22.07 -0.22
CA TYR A 64 10.59 23.30 -0.48
C TYR A 64 10.84 23.93 -1.86
N ASP A 65 11.48 23.21 -2.79
CA ASP A 65 11.77 23.76 -4.12
C ASP A 65 10.52 23.87 -5.00
N LEU A 66 10.36 25.01 -5.67
CA LEU A 66 9.29 25.31 -6.62
C LEU A 66 9.81 25.55 -8.04
N GLY A 67 11.13 25.44 -8.29
CA GLY A 67 11.76 25.88 -9.54
C GLY A 67 11.12 25.29 -10.80
N SER A 68 10.68 24.02 -10.76
CA SER A 68 9.99 23.33 -11.85
C SER A 68 8.46 23.40 -11.80
N LEU A 69 7.87 23.99 -10.75
CA LEU A 69 6.44 23.93 -10.43
C LEU A 69 5.78 25.31 -10.56
N ARG A 70 5.53 25.72 -11.81
CA ARG A 70 4.99 27.05 -12.15
C ARG A 70 3.48 27.07 -12.28
N SER A 71 2.86 25.94 -12.62
CA SER A 71 1.41 25.82 -12.82
C SER A 71 0.74 24.91 -11.78
N CYS A 72 -0.57 25.09 -11.58
CA CYS A 72 -1.37 24.22 -10.71
C CYS A 72 -1.33 22.76 -11.17
N GLN A 73 -1.25 22.50 -12.49
CA GLN A 73 -1.13 21.14 -13.02
C GLN A 73 0.18 20.48 -12.57
N GLN A 74 1.30 21.21 -12.63
CA GLN A 74 2.60 20.70 -12.21
C GLN A 74 2.64 20.43 -10.70
N ILE A 75 2.06 21.33 -9.90
CA ILE A 75 1.92 21.12 -8.45
C ILE A 75 1.06 19.88 -8.18
N GLY A 76 -0.08 19.75 -8.86
CA GLY A 76 -0.98 18.61 -8.71
C GLY A 76 -0.31 17.29 -9.07
N ALA A 77 0.42 17.23 -10.19
CA ALA A 77 1.16 16.04 -10.59
C ALA A 77 2.21 15.64 -9.54
N ALA A 78 2.98 16.60 -9.01
CA ALA A 78 3.96 16.33 -7.96
C ALA A 78 3.31 15.86 -6.64
N VAL A 79 2.13 16.39 -6.29
CA VAL A 79 1.36 15.91 -5.13
C VAL A 79 0.85 14.50 -5.36
N THR A 80 0.28 14.20 -6.53
CA THR A 80 -0.22 12.85 -6.87
C THR A 80 0.90 11.81 -6.90
N GLU A 81 2.08 12.17 -7.39
CA GLU A 81 3.27 11.30 -7.34
C GLU A 81 3.67 10.97 -5.89
N LEU A 82 3.64 11.96 -4.99
CA LEU A 82 3.87 11.76 -3.56
C LEU A 82 2.77 10.91 -2.91
N ASP A 83 1.50 11.14 -3.24
CA ASP A 83 0.35 10.38 -2.73
C ASP A 83 0.40 8.91 -3.15
N GLY A 84 0.86 8.61 -4.37
CA GLY A 84 1.05 7.23 -4.84
C GLY A 84 2.05 6.43 -4.00
N ILE A 85 3.02 7.10 -3.37
CA ILE A 85 4.07 6.46 -2.56
C ILE A 85 3.71 6.48 -1.07
N LEU A 86 3.25 7.64 -0.57
CA LEU A 86 2.95 7.87 0.85
C LEU A 86 1.56 7.38 1.26
N GLY A 87 0.69 7.14 0.27
CA GLY A 87 -0.73 6.90 0.51
C GLY A 87 -1.54 8.20 0.61
N ASP A 88 -2.84 8.02 0.83
CA ASP A 88 -3.79 9.11 0.98
C ASP A 88 -3.37 10.08 2.11
N ASP A 89 -3.56 11.37 1.89
CA ASP A 89 -3.13 12.41 2.83
C ASP A 89 -4.06 12.54 4.04
N ILE A 90 -3.56 13.22 5.09
CA ILE A 90 -4.25 13.41 6.37
C ILE A 90 -5.49 14.31 6.29
N ASP A 91 -5.76 14.91 5.13
CA ASP A 91 -6.96 15.69 4.86
C ASP A 91 -8.13 14.83 4.36
N LEU A 92 -7.92 13.54 4.10
CA LEU A 92 -8.94 12.55 3.76
C LEU A 92 -9.35 11.72 5.00
N PRO A 93 -10.57 11.18 5.07
CA PRO A 93 -11.08 10.48 6.26
C PRO A 93 -10.28 9.21 6.61
N GLN A 94 -10.38 8.75 7.86
CA GLN A 94 -9.52 7.65 8.36
C GLN A 94 -9.70 6.35 7.57
N GLU A 95 -10.92 6.01 7.17
CA GLU A 95 -11.22 4.89 6.29
C GLU A 95 -10.50 4.97 4.92
N ALA A 96 -10.13 6.17 4.46
CA ALA A 96 -9.27 6.37 3.29
C ALA A 96 -7.81 6.03 3.57
N ARG A 97 -7.35 6.31 4.80
CA ARG A 97 -5.95 6.21 5.24
C ARG A 97 -5.59 4.83 5.77
N ASP A 98 -6.54 4.14 6.41
CA ASP A 98 -6.37 2.86 7.11
C ASP A 98 -6.22 1.65 6.17
N ARG A 99 -6.00 1.87 4.87
CA ARG A 99 -5.56 0.83 3.93
C ARG A 99 -4.18 0.25 4.29
N VAL A 100 -3.51 0.76 5.32
CA VAL A 100 -2.29 0.17 5.88
C VAL A 100 -2.66 -1.14 6.59
N SER A 101 -2.48 -2.25 5.88
CA SER A 101 -2.86 -3.63 6.26
C SER A 101 -2.80 -3.93 7.77
N THR A 102 -3.92 -4.39 8.33
CA THR A 102 -4.09 -4.97 9.68
C THR A 102 -2.98 -5.97 10.05
N GLY A 103 -2.44 -6.69 9.05
CA GLY A 103 -1.32 -7.62 9.22
C GLY A 103 -0.01 -6.97 9.70
N ARG A 104 0.20 -5.67 9.46
CA ARG A 104 1.39 -4.93 9.92
C ARG A 104 1.32 -4.65 11.42
N VAL A 105 0.13 -4.35 11.93
CA VAL A 105 -0.13 -4.14 13.36
C VAL A 105 0.02 -5.46 14.12
N ALA A 106 -0.56 -6.54 13.60
CA ALA A 106 -0.41 -7.88 14.18
C ALA A 106 1.06 -8.34 14.21
N LYS A 107 1.82 -8.12 13.12
CA LYS A 107 3.26 -8.44 13.06
C LYS A 107 4.07 -7.61 14.05
N TRP A 108 3.72 -6.34 14.27
CA TRP A 108 4.40 -5.47 15.24
C TRP A 108 4.21 -5.96 16.68
N VAL A 109 3.00 -6.38 17.05
CA VAL A 109 2.71 -6.91 18.40
C VAL A 109 3.50 -8.20 18.68
N VAL A 110 3.57 -9.12 17.73
CA VAL A 110 4.33 -10.38 17.88
C VAL A 110 5.85 -10.13 17.90
N ASN A 111 6.37 -9.25 17.04
CA ASN A 111 7.80 -8.94 17.00
C ASN A 111 8.29 -8.11 18.21
N SER A 112 7.39 -7.40 18.90
CA SER A 112 7.71 -6.61 20.09
C SER A 112 7.78 -7.44 21.38
N PHE A 113 7.43 -8.73 21.32
CA PHE A 113 7.42 -9.61 22.48
C PHE A 113 8.82 -10.00 22.97
N ILE A 114 9.88 -9.82 22.16
CA ILE A 114 11.26 -10.06 22.60
C ILE A 114 11.79 -8.78 23.29
N PRO A 115 11.96 -8.77 24.62
CA PRO A 115 12.41 -7.59 25.34
C PRO A 115 13.82 -7.17 24.87
N PHE A 116 14.05 -5.87 24.73
CA PHE A 116 15.31 -5.22 24.34
C PHE A 116 15.84 -5.49 22.91
N ARG A 117 15.18 -6.30 22.08
CA ARG A 117 15.65 -6.55 20.70
C ARG A 117 15.75 -5.28 19.85
N GLY A 118 14.85 -4.31 20.04
CA GLY A 118 14.92 -3.00 19.39
C GLY A 118 16.15 -2.18 19.80
N LEU A 119 16.51 -2.18 21.09
CA LEU A 119 17.71 -1.50 21.60
C LEU A 119 18.99 -2.21 21.15
N ILE A 120 19.00 -3.54 21.15
CA ILE A 120 20.14 -4.34 20.65
C ILE A 120 20.36 -4.08 19.15
N ARG A 121 19.29 -4.03 18.35
CA ARG A 121 19.34 -3.72 16.91
C ARG A 121 19.74 -2.26 16.62
N GLU A 122 19.38 -1.35 17.51
CA GLU A 122 19.78 0.07 17.42
C GLU A 122 21.26 0.24 17.72
N ILE A 123 21.76 -0.39 18.79
CA ILE A 123 23.17 -0.38 19.19
C ILE A 123 24.03 -1.13 18.15
N SER A 124 23.52 -2.22 17.55
CA SER A 124 24.23 -2.96 16.50
C SER A 124 24.24 -2.24 15.14
N GLY A 125 23.54 -1.10 15.00
CA GLY A 125 23.51 -0.30 13.77
C GLY A 125 22.67 -0.89 12.64
N ALA A 126 22.01 -2.03 12.86
CA ALA A 126 21.22 -2.74 11.84
C ALA A 126 19.95 -1.97 11.38
N ASN A 127 19.60 -0.87 12.06
CA ASN A 127 18.49 0.04 11.72
C ASN A 127 18.85 1.18 10.73
N ALA A 128 20.09 1.29 10.22
CA ALA A 128 20.50 2.44 9.42
C ALA A 128 19.61 2.70 8.18
N GLN A 129 19.23 1.65 7.45
CA GLN A 129 18.33 1.75 6.31
C GLN A 129 16.91 2.18 6.71
N GLU A 130 16.42 1.65 7.83
CA GLU A 130 15.08 1.98 8.33
C GLU A 130 14.99 3.45 8.73
N ARG A 131 16.02 3.99 9.38
CA ARG A 131 16.13 5.43 9.67
C ARG A 131 16.15 6.26 8.38
N ALA A 132 16.86 5.81 7.36
CA ALA A 132 16.91 6.50 6.06
C ALA A 132 15.52 6.52 5.40
N VAL A 133 14.79 5.39 5.40
CA VAL A 133 13.42 5.32 4.90
C VAL A 133 12.48 6.25 5.67
N LEU A 134 12.53 6.23 7.01
CA LEU A 134 11.72 7.11 7.85
C LEU A 134 12.00 8.59 7.57
N SER A 135 13.28 8.96 7.43
CA SER A 135 13.66 10.33 7.08
C SER A 135 13.14 10.75 5.70
N ALA A 136 13.11 9.82 4.74
CA ALA A 136 12.60 10.05 3.40
C ALA A 136 11.07 10.23 3.39
N VAL A 137 10.36 9.43 4.17
CA VAL A 137 8.91 9.56 4.37
C VAL A 137 8.58 10.92 5.00
N GLN A 138 9.31 11.31 6.05
CA GLN A 138 9.12 12.60 6.70
C GLN A 138 9.36 13.77 5.74
N ALA A 139 10.42 13.72 4.93
CA ALA A 139 10.69 14.72 3.90
C ALA A 139 9.58 14.77 2.83
N GLY A 140 9.05 13.61 2.43
CA GLY A 140 7.93 13.50 1.50
C GLY A 140 6.66 14.14 2.03
N VAL A 141 6.29 13.85 3.29
CA VAL A 141 5.12 14.45 3.96
C VAL A 141 5.28 15.97 4.05
N ALA A 142 6.45 16.45 4.48
CA ALA A 142 6.74 17.88 4.55
C ALA A 142 6.61 18.56 3.19
N ARG A 143 7.16 17.94 2.12
CA ARG A 143 7.06 18.46 0.75
C ARG A 143 5.62 18.48 0.25
N ARG A 144 4.85 17.41 0.49
CA ARG A 144 3.43 17.35 0.11
C ARG A 144 2.63 18.48 0.75
N GLY A 145 2.77 18.66 2.07
CA GLY A 145 2.09 19.72 2.81
C GLY A 145 2.46 21.12 2.27
N PHE A 146 3.74 21.36 2.01
CA PHE A 146 4.19 22.61 1.41
C PHE A 146 3.58 22.86 0.02
N LEU A 147 3.60 21.86 -0.87
CA LEU A 147 3.04 21.99 -2.22
C LEU A 147 1.54 22.28 -2.20
N LYS A 148 0.79 21.61 -1.32
CA LYS A 148 -0.64 21.88 -1.12
C LYS A 148 -0.88 23.30 -0.57
N GLY A 149 -0.03 23.77 0.36
CA GLY A 149 -0.09 25.14 0.86
C GLY A 149 0.15 26.19 -0.22
N VAL A 150 1.18 25.99 -1.06
CA VAL A 150 1.47 26.86 -2.21
C VAL A 150 0.34 26.82 -3.23
N GLY A 151 -0.20 25.63 -3.54
CA GLY A 151 -1.32 25.51 -4.46
C GLY A 151 -2.60 26.16 -3.92
N ALA A 152 -2.86 26.07 -2.61
CA ALA A 152 -3.96 26.79 -1.96
C ALA A 152 -3.79 28.31 -2.10
N GLN A 153 -2.59 28.83 -1.83
CA GLN A 153 -2.28 30.25 -2.01
C GLN A 153 -2.48 30.71 -3.46
N ARG A 154 -2.22 29.83 -4.44
CA ARG A 154 -2.39 30.08 -5.88
C ARG A 154 -3.82 29.82 -6.39
N GLY A 155 -4.76 29.43 -5.52
CA GLY A 155 -6.14 29.12 -5.92
C GLY A 155 -6.26 27.85 -6.78
N CYS A 156 -5.31 26.92 -6.67
CA CYS A 156 -5.38 25.65 -7.36
C CYS A 156 -6.51 24.77 -6.79
N LYS A 157 -7.01 23.85 -7.61
CA LYS A 157 -7.97 22.82 -7.18
C LYS A 157 -7.24 21.57 -6.67
N TYR A 158 -7.95 20.73 -5.93
CA TYR A 158 -7.48 19.40 -5.57
C TYR A 158 -7.03 18.61 -6.82
N PRO A 159 -5.91 17.84 -6.78
CA PRO A 159 -5.07 17.51 -5.61
C PRO A 159 -3.98 18.53 -5.28
N ALA A 160 -3.82 19.61 -6.05
CA ALA A 160 -2.77 20.62 -5.84
C ALA A 160 -3.01 21.52 -4.61
N SER A 161 -4.17 21.41 -3.97
CA SER A 161 -4.56 22.14 -2.75
C SER A 161 -5.13 21.15 -1.72
N PRO A 162 -5.34 21.57 -0.45
CA PRO A 162 -6.05 20.77 0.54
C PRO A 162 -7.41 20.30 0.00
N ALA A 163 -7.82 19.11 0.44
CA ALA A 163 -9.13 18.57 0.11
C ALA A 163 -10.24 19.50 0.64
N THR A 164 -11.18 19.84 -0.25
CA THR A 164 -12.39 20.57 0.14
C THR A 164 -13.44 19.59 0.71
N PRO A 165 -14.43 20.07 1.47
CA PRO A 165 -15.50 19.21 1.99
C PRO A 165 -16.22 18.40 0.91
N ALA A 166 -16.41 18.97 -0.28
CA ALA A 166 -17.02 18.25 -1.42
C ALA A 166 -16.16 17.09 -1.92
N VAL A 167 -14.82 17.25 -1.92
CA VAL A 167 -13.88 16.19 -2.32
C VAL A 167 -13.88 15.06 -1.29
N ILE A 168 -13.91 15.40 -0.01
CA ILE A 168 -13.98 14.43 1.09
C ILE A 168 -15.23 13.57 0.96
N GLN A 169 -16.40 14.20 0.86
CA GLN A 169 -17.68 13.50 0.68
C GLN A 169 -17.71 12.60 -0.57
N ALA A 170 -17.15 13.07 -1.68
CA ALA A 170 -17.06 12.28 -2.90
C ALA A 170 -16.20 11.02 -2.70
N LYS A 171 -15.09 11.12 -1.95
CA LYS A 171 -14.19 10.00 -1.69
C LYS A 171 -14.77 9.02 -0.67
N GLU A 172 -15.49 9.50 0.35
CA GLU A 172 -16.27 8.68 1.29
C GLU A 172 -17.33 7.85 0.54
N LEU A 173 -18.09 8.48 -0.35
CA LEU A 173 -19.10 7.79 -1.15
C LEU A 173 -18.47 6.72 -2.05
N GLN A 174 -17.33 7.01 -2.68
CA GLN A 174 -16.59 6.04 -3.48
C GLN A 174 -16.15 4.83 -2.64
N GLN A 175 -15.69 5.06 -1.41
CA GLN A 175 -15.26 3.99 -0.51
C GLN A 175 -16.43 3.13 -0.03
N HIS A 176 -17.53 3.77 0.38
CA HIS A 176 -18.75 3.07 0.75
C HIS A 176 -19.29 2.22 -0.42
N ASN A 177 -19.23 2.74 -1.64
CA ASN A 177 -19.67 1.99 -2.82
C ASN A 177 -18.72 0.82 -3.12
N ALA A 178 -17.40 1.03 -3.03
CA ALA A 178 -16.41 -0.03 -3.21
C ALA A 178 -16.55 -1.13 -2.12
N ALA A 179 -16.81 -0.76 -0.87
CA ALA A 179 -17.07 -1.70 0.22
C ALA A 179 -18.34 -2.52 -0.03
N LYS A 180 -19.42 -1.87 -0.49
CA LYS A 180 -20.67 -2.56 -0.88
C LYS A 180 -20.49 -3.49 -2.07
N GLU A 181 -19.63 -3.13 -3.01
CA GLU A 181 -19.30 -4.00 -4.14
C GLU A 181 -18.48 -5.22 -3.69
N ALA A 182 -17.51 -5.03 -2.79
CA ALA A 182 -16.73 -6.12 -2.19
C ALA A 182 -17.63 -7.10 -1.42
N GLU A 183 -18.54 -6.60 -0.58
CA GLU A 183 -19.49 -7.43 0.17
C GLU A 183 -20.42 -8.23 -0.77
N LYS A 184 -20.85 -7.64 -1.89
CA LYS A 184 -21.65 -8.32 -2.92
C LYS A 184 -20.84 -9.38 -3.67
N THR A 185 -19.56 -9.14 -3.94
CA THR A 185 -18.70 -10.13 -4.60
C THR A 185 -18.42 -11.32 -3.68
N ASP A 186 -18.26 -11.08 -2.38
CA ASP A 186 -18.03 -12.14 -1.39
C ASP A 186 -19.29 -12.97 -1.18
N ALA A 187 -20.47 -12.34 -1.07
CA ALA A 187 -21.75 -13.05 -1.02
C ALA A 187 -22.04 -13.86 -2.29
N LYS A 188 -21.57 -13.39 -3.46
CA LYS A 188 -21.69 -14.11 -4.74
C LYS A 188 -20.67 -15.26 -4.86
N ALA A 189 -19.49 -15.13 -4.26
CA ALA A 189 -18.49 -16.19 -4.18
C ALA A 189 -18.94 -17.32 -3.23
N ASP A 190 -19.52 -16.96 -2.08
CA ASP A 190 -20.06 -17.92 -1.10
C ASP A 190 -21.29 -18.67 -1.64
N SER A 191 -22.16 -18.00 -2.38
CA SER A 191 -23.32 -18.64 -3.05
C SER A 191 -22.90 -19.57 -4.20
N LYS A 192 -21.81 -19.25 -4.91
CA LYS A 192 -21.25 -20.13 -5.96
C LYS A 192 -20.50 -21.34 -5.37
N ALA A 193 -19.77 -21.15 -4.27
CA ALA A 193 -19.10 -22.23 -3.55
C ALA A 193 -20.07 -23.20 -2.86
N THR A 194 -21.24 -22.71 -2.42
CA THR A 194 -22.33 -23.55 -1.90
C THR A 194 -23.05 -24.33 -3.01
N ASP A 195 -23.15 -23.79 -4.23
CA ASP A 195 -23.73 -24.50 -5.37
C ASP A 195 -22.79 -25.59 -5.92
N GLU A 196 -21.47 -25.35 -5.98
CA GLU A 196 -20.48 -26.37 -6.37
C GLU A 196 -20.35 -27.50 -5.34
N ARG A 197 -20.42 -27.21 -4.03
CA ARG A 197 -20.48 -28.25 -2.97
C ARG A 197 -21.76 -29.08 -3.00
N LYS A 198 -22.86 -28.54 -3.53
CA LYS A 198 -24.14 -29.28 -3.65
C LYS A 198 -24.12 -30.30 -4.81
N SER A 199 -23.23 -30.14 -5.79
CA SER A 199 -23.06 -31.11 -6.89
C SER A 199 -22.15 -32.30 -6.56
N THR A 200 -21.36 -32.25 -5.48
CA THR A 200 -20.37 -33.29 -5.11
C THR A 200 -20.46 -33.79 -3.67
N SER A 201 -21.67 -33.93 -3.10
CA SER A 201 -21.81 -34.74 -1.87
C SER A 201 -23.16 -35.45 -1.78
N THR A 202 -23.20 -36.66 -2.33
CA THR A 202 -24.04 -37.72 -1.77
C THR A 202 -23.50 -38.09 -0.38
N SER A 203 -24.41 -38.17 0.60
CA SER A 203 -24.26 -38.78 1.93
C SER A 203 -23.32 -38.11 2.93
N THR A 204 -23.88 -37.56 4.01
CA THR A 204 -23.89 -38.17 5.37
C THR A 204 -24.13 -37.11 6.46
N GLY A 205 -25.24 -37.24 7.19
CA GLY A 205 -25.32 -37.14 8.65
C GLY A 205 -25.05 -35.82 9.39
N GLY A 206 -26.09 -35.35 10.11
CA GLY A 206 -25.92 -34.63 11.38
C GLY A 206 -26.35 -33.17 11.40
N ASN A 207 -27.67 -32.91 11.48
CA ASN A 207 -28.22 -31.57 11.68
C ASN A 207 -28.18 -31.22 13.17
N VAL A 208 -27.41 -30.19 13.56
CA VAL A 208 -27.50 -29.58 14.90
C VAL A 208 -27.84 -28.10 14.75
N SER A 209 -29.02 -27.74 15.26
CA SER A 209 -29.61 -26.42 15.19
C SER A 209 -29.00 -25.50 16.25
N TYR A 210 -28.27 -24.47 15.82
CA TYR A 210 -27.78 -23.42 16.72
C TYR A 210 -28.88 -22.38 16.93
N THR A 211 -29.29 -22.15 18.18
CA THR A 211 -30.26 -21.10 18.52
C THR A 211 -29.57 -20.08 19.39
N SER A 212 -29.33 -18.88 18.86
CA SER A 212 -28.76 -17.75 19.60
C SER A 212 -29.85 -17.06 20.42
N GLN A 213 -29.87 -17.27 21.74
CA GLN A 213 -30.69 -16.46 22.64
C GLN A 213 -29.84 -15.33 23.25
N PRO A 214 -30.33 -14.08 23.29
CA PRO A 214 -29.58 -12.97 23.88
C PRO A 214 -29.51 -13.11 25.40
N VAL A 215 -28.29 -13.09 25.95
CA VAL A 215 -28.03 -13.09 27.38
C VAL A 215 -28.22 -11.67 27.92
N VAL A 216 -29.32 -11.43 28.62
CA VAL A 216 -29.54 -10.18 29.35
C VAL A 216 -28.80 -10.26 30.68
N GLN A 217 -27.63 -9.61 30.77
CA GLN A 217 -26.92 -9.48 32.04
C GLN A 217 -27.65 -8.49 32.95
N LYS A 218 -27.99 -8.93 34.16
CA LYS A 218 -28.59 -8.09 35.18
C LYS A 218 -27.48 -7.24 35.82
N VAL A 219 -27.54 -5.94 35.62
CA VAL A 219 -26.60 -4.98 36.22
C VAL A 219 -26.94 -4.83 37.72
N PRO A 220 -25.96 -4.83 38.63
CA PRO A 220 -26.16 -4.65 40.07
C PRO A 220 -26.58 -3.23 40.45
#